data_AF-A0A4R1UXY4-F1
#
_entry.id   AF-A0A4R1UXY4-F1
#
_cell.length_a   1.000
_cell.length_b   1.000
_cell.length_c   1.000
_cell.angle_alpha   90.00
_cell.angle_beta   90.00
_cell.angle_gamma   90.00
#
_symmetry.space_group_name_H-M   'P 1'
#
loop_
_entity.id
_entity.type
_entity.pdbx_description
1 polymer ?
#
loop_
_entity_poly.entity_id
_entity_poly.type
_entity_poly.pdbx_seq_one_letter_code
_entity_poly.pdbx_strand_id
1 'polypeptide(L)' 'MNDTDLIMAAAGGVCVVVAAIAWIGDLRRMKRRDLDRVGFMPWTTVFFIALMGAVLLLGISAKDWFGR' A
#
# COMPACT_ATOMS: atom_id res chain seq x y z
N MET A 1 2.77 14.06 -20.45
CA MET A 1 2.74 13.56 -19.06
C MET A 1 2.74 14.81 -18.19
N ASN A 2 1.62 15.12 -17.55
CA ASN A 2 1.49 16.32 -16.73
C ASN A 2 2.22 16.11 -15.39
N ASP A 3 2.65 17.19 -14.74
CA ASP A 3 3.28 17.12 -13.41
C ASP A 3 2.36 16.44 -12.38
N THR A 4 1.05 16.58 -12.55
CA THR A 4 0.02 15.90 -11.75
C THR A 4 0.09 14.38 -11.91
N ASP A 5 0.29 13.86 -13.12
CA ASP A 5 0.40 12.42 -13.39
C ASP A 5 1.61 11.83 -12.67
N LEU A 6 2.72 12.58 -12.67
CA LEU A 6 3.97 12.19 -12.04
C LEU A 6 3.82 12.11 -10.51
N ILE A 7 3.14 13.09 -9.90
CA ILE A 7 2.86 13.12 -8.46
C ILE A 7 1.95 11.96 -8.06
N MET A 8 0.91 11.66 -8.85
CA MET A 8 0.00 10.54 -8.58
C MET A 8 0.73 9.18 -8.67
N ALA A 9 1.60 9.01 -9.67
CA ALA A 9 2.41 7.80 -9.82
C ALA A 9 3.42 7.65 -8.66
N ALA A 10 4.10 8.73 -8.26
CA ALA A 10 5.04 8.72 -7.15
C ALA A 10 4.34 8.42 -5.81
N ALA A 11 3.21 9.07 -5.53
CA ALA A 11 2.41 8.82 -4.33
C ALA A 11 1.86 7.39 -4.30
N GLY A 12 1.36 6.88 -5.44
CA GLY A 12 0.94 5.49 -5.59
C GLY A 12 2.10 4.52 -5.32
N GLY A 13 3.29 4.81 -5.82
CA GLY A 13 4.50 4.02 -5.54
C GLY A 13 4.87 3.97 -4.06
N VAL A 14 4.79 5.09 -3.34
CA VAL A 14 5.00 5.14 -1.88
C VAL A 14 3.97 4.27 -1.16
N CYS A 15 2.69 4.36 -1.55
CA CYS A 15 1.64 3.52 -1.00
C CYS A 15 1.91 2.02 -1.23
N VAL A 16 2.44 1.63 -2.41
CA VAL A 16 2.85 0.24 -2.69
C VAL A 16 3.95 -0.22 -1.74
N VAL A 17 4.98 0.62 -1.51
CA VAL A 17 6.06 0.28 -0.58
C VAL A 17 5.53 0.09 0.85
N VAL A 18 4.64 0.98 1.31
CA VAL A 18 4.00 0.87 2.62
C VAL A 18 3.15 -0.40 2.72
N ALA A 19 2.39 -0.73 1.67
CA ALA A 19 1.61 -1.96 1.62
C ALA A 19 2.51 -3.21 1.68
N ALA A 20 3.64 -3.22 0.94
CA ALA A 20 4.60 -4.31 1.00
C ALA A 20 5.21 -4.49 2.40
N ILE A 21 5.58 -3.40 3.07
CA ILE A 21 6.09 -3.44 4.45
C ILE A 21 5.02 -3.98 5.41
N ALA A 22 3.77 -3.51 5.26
CA ALA A 22 2.66 -3.97 6.08
C ALA A 22 2.37 -5.47 5.87
N TRP A 23 2.43 -5.95 4.63
CA TRP A 23 2.29 -7.36 4.28
C TRP A 23 3.39 -8.23 4.90
N ILE A 24 4.65 -7.77 4.86
CA ILE A 24 5.77 -8.47 5.53
C ILE A 24 5.56 -8.48 7.04
N GLY A 25 5.05 -7.40 7.62
CA GLY A 25 4.69 -7.31 9.03
C GLY A 25 3.59 -8.30 9.43
N ASP A 26 2.60 -8.50 8.55
CA ASP A 26 1.50 -9.45 8.73
C ASP A 26 1.98 -10.92 8.59
N LEU A 27 2.81 -11.22 7.57
CA LEU A 27 3.48 -12.53 7.44
C LEU A 27 4.34 -12.86 8.67
N ARG A 28 5.03 -11.86 9.22
CA ARG A 28 5.79 -12.01 10.48
C ARG A 28 4.87 -12.26 11.68
N ARG A 29 3.64 -11.73 11.70
CA ARG A 29 2.64 -12.06 12.72
C ARG A 29 2.11 -13.47 12.57
N MET A 30 1.84 -13.92 11.35
CA MET A 30 1.34 -15.27 11.06
C MET A 30 2.31 -16.37 11.52
N LYS A 31 3.62 -16.07 11.57
CA LYS A 31 4.66 -16.98 12.07
C LYS A 31 4.98 -16.81 13.57
N ARG A 32 4.12 -16.14 14.35
CA ARG A 32 4.32 -16.02 15.81
C ARG A 32 3.90 -17.32 16.52
N ARG A 33 4.82 -17.85 17.33
CA ARG A 33 4.61 -18.99 18.22
C ARG A 33 3.84 -18.63 19.50
N ASP A 34 3.61 -17.34 19.74
CA ASP A 34 3.06 -16.80 20.98
C ASP A 34 1.99 -15.74 20.65
N LEU A 35 0.73 -16.09 20.88
CA LEU A 35 -0.46 -15.30 20.53
C LEU A 35 -0.76 -14.21 21.56
N ASP A 36 -0.23 -14.31 22.78
CA ASP A 36 -0.50 -13.38 23.88
C ASP A 36 0.33 -12.10 23.83
N ARG A 37 1.34 -12.04 22.95
CA ARG A 37 2.10 -10.80 22.73
C ARG A 37 1.29 -9.83 21.89
N VAL A 38 0.47 -9.02 22.58
CA VAL A 38 -0.39 -7.97 22.02
C VAL A 38 0.43 -7.12 21.05
N GLY A 39 0.23 -7.35 19.76
CA GLY A 39 0.98 -6.63 18.76
C GLY A 39 0.44 -5.21 18.64
N PHE A 40 1.27 -4.23 19.00
CA PHE A 40 0.92 -2.81 19.10
C PHE A 40 0.36 -2.18 17.81
N MET A 41 0.69 -2.73 16.63
CA MET A 41 0.37 -2.11 15.33
C MET A 41 -0.56 -3.00 14.47
N PRO A 42 -1.80 -2.59 14.12
CA PRO A 42 -2.70 -3.37 13.27
C PRO A 42 -2.22 -3.41 11.80
N TRP A 43 -1.29 -4.31 11.48
CA TRP A 43 -0.66 -4.43 10.15
C TRP A 43 -1.66 -4.69 9.04
N THR A 44 -2.71 -5.48 9.29
CA THR A 44 -3.78 -5.75 8.31
C THR A 44 -4.52 -4.47 7.91
N THR A 45 -4.84 -3.59 8.87
CA THR A 45 -5.50 -2.30 8.61
C THR A 45 -4.59 -1.36 7.83
N VAL A 46 -3.30 -1.27 8.20
CA VAL A 46 -2.31 -0.45 7.50
C VAL A 46 -2.13 -0.95 6.06
N PHE A 47 -2.03 -2.26 5.87
CA PHE A 47 -1.95 -2.89 4.56
C PHE A 47 -3.15 -2.50 3.71
N PHE A 48 -4.37 -2.63 4.24
CA PHE A 48 -5.59 -2.35 3.49
C PHE A 48 -5.68 -0.89 3.03
N ILE A 49 -5.39 0.07 3.91
CA ILE A 49 -5.42 1.50 3.57
C ILE A 49 -4.33 1.85 2.56
N ALA A 50 -3.11 1.33 2.75
CA ALA A 50 -2.00 1.57 1.84
C ALA A 50 -2.25 0.96 0.45
N LEU A 51 -2.78 -0.27 0.40
CA LEU A 51 -3.14 -0.95 -0.84
C LEU A 51 -4.26 -0.19 -1.58
N MET A 52 -5.29 0.26 -0.84
CA MET A 52 -6.38 1.04 -1.43
C MET A 52 -5.86 2.34 -2.04
N GLY A 53 -5.01 3.09 -1.33
CA GLY A 53 -4.37 4.29 -1.86
C GLY A 53 -3.52 4.01 -3.10
N ALA A 54 -2.72 2.93 -3.08
CA ALA A 54 -1.91 2.51 -4.22
C ALA A 54 -2.76 2.21 -5.46
N VAL A 55 -3.82 1.40 -5.32
CA VAL A 55 -4.68 1.00 -6.43
C VAL A 55 -5.43 2.20 -7.01
N LEU A 56 -5.94 3.10 -6.16
CA LEU A 56 -6.65 4.30 -6.62
C LEU A 56 -5.73 5.27 -7.37
N LEU A 57 -4.56 5.59 -6.80
CA LEU A 57 -3.62 6.55 -7.38
C LEU A 57 -2.99 6.01 -8.67
N LEU A 58 -2.55 4.75 -8.67
CA LEU A 58 -2.00 4.12 -9.86
C LEU A 58 -3.10 3.87 -10.91
N GLY A 59 -4.31 3.50 -10.49
CA GLY A 59 -5.44 3.27 -11.39
C GLY A 59 -5.89 4.53 -12.11
N ILE A 60 -5.96 5.67 -11.42
CA ILE A 60 -6.31 6.96 -12.04
C ILE A 60 -5.21 7.41 -13.01
N SER A 61 -3.94 7.32 -12.61
CA SER A 61 -2.80 7.66 -13.47
C SER A 61 -2.74 6.75 -14.70
N ALA A 62 -2.93 5.44 -14.55
CA ALA A 62 -2.97 4.49 -15.65
C ALA A 62 -4.16 4.75 -16.59
N LYS A 63 -5.34 5.08 -16.05
CA LYS A 63 -6.51 5.45 -16.85
C LYS A 63 -6.26 6.72 -17.66
N ASP A 64 -5.63 7.74 -17.07
CA ASP A 64 -5.29 8.96 -17.81
C ASP A 64 -4.27 8.70 -18.92
N TRP A 65 -3.37 7.75 -18.70
CA TRP A 65 -2.43 7.32 -19.73
C TRP A 65 -3.10 6.54 -20.87
N PHE A 66 -3.97 5.57 -20.55
CA PHE A 66 -4.68 4.74 -21.54
C PHE A 66 -5.85 5.46 -22.23
N GLY A 67 -6.39 6.50 -21.61
CA GLY A 67 -7.49 7.31 -22.15
C GLY A 67 -7.05 8.42 -23.12
N ARG A 68 -5.76 8.51 -23.43
CA ARG A 68 -5.19 9.36 -24.48
C ARG A 68 -4.97 8.54 -25.75
#